data_AF-A0A7W4E335-F1
#
_entry.id   AF-A0A7W4E335-F1
#
_cell.length_a   1.000
_cell.length_b   1.000
_cell.length_c   1.000
_cell.angle_alpha   90.00
_cell.angle_beta   90.00
_cell.angle_gamma   90.00
#
_symmetry.space_group_name_H-M   'P 1'
#
loop_
_entity.id
_entity.type
_entity.pdbx_description
1 polymer ?
#
loop_
_entity_poly.entity_id
_entity_poly.type
_entity_poly.pdbx_seq_one_letter_code
_entity_poly.pdbx_strand_id
1 'polypeptide(L)'
;MRQYLDFLQAIVDNGVQTSDRTGTGTMTLPGYHYQVRLDQDEEGVIHGFPLLTTKKMSLKSVFEELIWKLRGDTNIRFLIEHKNHIWTEWPFKHWLEKTGQQKLIAHMWKDDQKTDYSDLWKKKKSEFESRILTDDDFCKKWGDLGRTYGHQFRRFGEVQFNDFDGETREASFLAFDDISGPWIEGKDQLMQAIDLINHNPDNRRIIINLWNPQDEGKSLLPPCPCFYQFFANQEGYLHLNLYQRSCDSFLGVPYNTAQDALFLCLMAQVTGRKPGIFNHFFGDAHIYLNHLDQVHEQLQRTPSNLPSIRLNPQVKNLLDFTWKDIELLNYAPQGHIKGAVSIGSATKGRAESVLPFFLKEILSNILYHILRLEKFISEKRLGISSPNNRLPMNDIDSLVCRFDRLICEYGYFNSNFKTLISRLFYRRFNLHQIILSSICNKN
;
A
#
# COMPACT_ATOMS: atom_id res chain seq x y z
N MET A 1 10.57 -2.93 -26.11
CA MET A 1 9.38 -3.79 -26.35
C MET A 1 9.67 -5.27 -26.11
N ARG A 2 10.61 -5.89 -26.85
CA ARG A 2 10.94 -7.32 -26.70
C ARG A 2 11.18 -7.73 -25.23
N GLN A 3 11.97 -6.96 -24.48
CA GLN A 3 12.21 -7.21 -23.05
C GLN A 3 10.93 -7.32 -22.19
N TYR A 4 9.86 -6.57 -22.49
CA TYR A 4 8.58 -6.68 -21.78
C TYR A 4 7.81 -7.95 -22.19
N LEU A 5 7.86 -8.32 -23.47
CA LEU A 5 7.21 -9.55 -23.94
C LEU A 5 7.93 -10.79 -23.41
N ASP A 6 9.27 -10.78 -23.41
CA ASP A 6 10.10 -11.83 -22.81
C ASP A 6 9.81 -11.95 -21.31
N PHE A 7 9.59 -10.82 -20.62
CA PHE A 7 9.15 -10.80 -19.23
C PHE A 7 7.79 -11.47 -19.02
N LEU A 8 6.77 -11.14 -19.82
CA LEU A 8 5.47 -11.83 -19.74
C LEU A 8 5.62 -13.33 -20.01
N GLN A 9 6.37 -13.69 -21.05
CA GLN A 9 6.61 -15.09 -21.41
C GLN A 9 7.33 -15.83 -20.28
N ALA A 10 8.30 -15.21 -19.62
CA ALA A 10 9.01 -15.80 -18.50
C ALA A 10 8.08 -16.13 -17.32
N ILE A 11 7.08 -15.28 -17.04
CA ILE A 11 6.07 -15.54 -16.01
C ILE A 11 5.12 -16.66 -16.45
N VAL A 12 4.72 -16.71 -17.72
CA VAL A 12 3.87 -17.80 -18.25
C VAL A 12 4.58 -19.15 -18.16
N ASP A 13 5.86 -19.20 -18.53
CA ASP A 13 6.61 -20.45 -18.63
C ASP A 13 7.12 -20.94 -17.27
N ASN A 14 7.52 -20.03 -16.38
CA ASN A 14 8.25 -20.37 -15.16
C ASN A 14 7.57 -19.87 -13.88
N GLY A 15 6.43 -19.17 -14.00
CA GLY A 15 5.71 -18.69 -12.84
C GLY A 15 5.12 -19.82 -12.01
N VAL A 16 4.99 -19.58 -10.72
CA VAL A 16 4.28 -20.46 -9.79
C VAL A 16 2.92 -19.88 -9.46
N GLN A 17 1.90 -20.72 -9.41
CA GLN A 17 0.58 -20.28 -9.02
C GLN A 17 0.57 -19.93 -7.52
N THR A 18 0.12 -18.73 -7.19
CA THR A 18 0.01 -18.22 -5.82
C THR A 18 -1.39 -17.69 -5.55
N SER A 19 -1.80 -17.73 -4.29
CA SER A 19 -2.97 -16.98 -3.83
C SER A 19 -2.59 -15.54 -3.56
N ASP A 20 -3.51 -14.61 -3.74
CA ASP A 20 -3.27 -13.18 -3.53
C ASP A 20 -4.36 -12.51 -2.67
N ARG A 21 -4.10 -11.30 -2.19
CA ARG A 21 -5.03 -10.53 -1.33
C ARG A 21 -6.38 -10.20 -1.98
N THR A 22 -6.46 -10.26 -3.31
CA THR A 22 -7.69 -10.02 -4.10
C THR A 22 -8.53 -11.27 -4.30
N GLY A 23 -7.99 -12.44 -3.97
CA GLY A 23 -8.65 -13.73 -4.13
C GLY A 23 -8.91 -14.05 -5.60
N THR A 24 -8.10 -13.51 -6.52
CA THR A 24 -8.13 -13.84 -7.95
C THR A 24 -7.13 -14.95 -8.27
N GLY A 25 -6.04 -15.01 -7.50
CA GLY A 25 -4.89 -15.85 -7.78
C GLY A 25 -3.99 -15.22 -8.84
N THR A 26 -2.73 -15.62 -8.81
CA THR A 26 -1.68 -15.08 -9.67
C THR A 26 -0.76 -16.19 -10.16
N MET A 27 -0.20 -16.00 -11.35
CA MET A 27 1.00 -16.68 -11.80
C MET A 27 2.19 -15.77 -11.48
N THR A 28 3.08 -16.19 -10.58
CA THR A 28 4.13 -15.32 -10.00
C THR A 28 5.53 -15.82 -10.28
N LEU A 29 6.41 -14.93 -10.71
CA LEU A 29 7.85 -15.14 -10.82
C LEU A 29 8.56 -14.34 -9.70
N PRO A 30 9.41 -14.99 -8.86
CA PRO A 30 10.13 -14.31 -7.79
C PRO A 30 11.36 -13.60 -8.34
N GLY A 31 11.16 -12.38 -8.80
CA GLY A 31 12.22 -11.53 -9.32
C GLY A 31 12.32 -11.54 -10.85
N TYR A 32 12.48 -10.35 -11.41
CA TYR A 32 12.87 -10.16 -12.81
C TYR A 32 13.47 -8.76 -12.94
N HIS A 33 14.17 -8.47 -14.03
CA HIS A 33 14.51 -7.09 -14.36
C HIS A 33 14.62 -6.90 -15.86
N TYR A 34 14.41 -5.68 -16.31
CA TYR A 34 14.81 -5.28 -17.65
C TYR A 34 15.25 -3.83 -17.69
N GLN A 35 15.84 -3.45 -18.83
CA GLN A 35 16.44 -2.15 -19.04
C GLN A 35 15.75 -1.39 -20.18
N VAL A 36 15.35 -0.16 -19.91
CA VAL A 36 14.97 0.82 -20.94
C VAL A 36 16.20 1.67 -21.26
N ARG A 37 16.49 1.83 -22.55
CA ARG A 37 17.53 2.72 -23.05
C ARG A 37 16.86 3.87 -23.77
N LEU A 38 17.12 5.07 -23.29
CA LEU A 38 16.70 6.32 -23.90
C LEU A 38 17.93 6.97 -24.54
N ASP A 39 17.72 7.57 -25.68
CA ASP A 39 18.75 8.33 -26.39
C ASP A 39 18.16 9.66 -26.82
N GLN A 40 18.90 10.75 -26.67
CA GLN A 40 18.43 12.08 -27.01
C GLN A 40 19.30 12.69 -28.12
N ASP A 41 18.67 12.95 -29.26
CA ASP A 41 19.29 13.55 -30.43
C ASP A 41 19.61 15.05 -30.26
N GLU A 42 20.19 15.66 -31.29
CA GLU A 42 20.60 17.06 -31.27
C GLU A 42 19.39 18.02 -31.29
N GLU A 43 18.27 17.57 -31.85
CA GLU A 43 16.98 18.26 -31.89
C GLU A 43 16.17 18.12 -30.59
N GLY A 44 16.70 17.38 -29.60
CA GLY A 44 16.09 17.19 -28.29
C GLY A 44 14.98 16.13 -28.25
N VAL A 45 14.80 15.35 -29.32
CA VAL A 45 13.90 14.19 -29.36
C VAL A 45 14.51 13.04 -28.59
N ILE A 46 13.70 12.42 -27.74
CA ILE A 46 14.09 11.27 -26.92
C ILE A 46 13.53 10.00 -27.55
N HIS A 47 14.42 9.17 -28.08
CA HIS A 47 14.12 7.89 -28.70
C HIS A 47 14.03 6.75 -27.69
N GLY A 48 13.38 5.66 -28.10
CA GLY A 48 13.27 4.44 -27.29
C GLY A 48 12.28 4.54 -26.12
N PHE A 49 11.35 5.51 -26.15
CA PHE A 49 10.40 5.72 -25.08
C PHE A 49 9.49 4.48 -24.89
N PRO A 50 9.39 3.89 -23.68
CA PRO A 50 8.82 2.56 -23.48
C PRO A 50 7.29 2.56 -23.37
N LEU A 51 6.60 3.26 -24.27
CA LEU A 51 5.15 3.19 -24.40
C LEU A 51 4.78 2.00 -25.30
N LEU A 52 3.90 1.12 -24.83
CA LEU A 52 3.70 -0.14 -25.53
C LEU A 52 3.01 0.04 -26.89
N THR A 53 3.46 -0.73 -27.88
CA THR A 53 2.87 -0.80 -29.22
C THR A 53 2.06 -2.06 -29.46
N THR A 54 2.26 -3.12 -28.68
CA THR A 54 1.41 -4.33 -28.74
C THR A 54 0.05 -4.12 -28.09
N LYS A 55 -0.16 -3.03 -27.34
CA LYS A 55 -1.49 -2.57 -26.89
C LYS A 55 -1.48 -1.06 -26.67
N LYS A 56 -2.61 -0.41 -26.97
CA LYS A 56 -2.75 1.04 -26.78
C LYS A 56 -2.72 1.45 -25.31
N MET A 57 -1.82 2.37 -25.01
CA MET A 57 -1.68 3.10 -23.74
C MET A 57 -1.88 4.61 -23.91
N SER A 58 -2.24 5.28 -22.81
CA SER A 58 -2.42 6.75 -22.73
C SER A 58 -1.23 7.43 -22.06
N LEU A 59 -0.37 8.08 -22.83
CA LEU A 59 0.74 8.88 -22.27
C LEU A 59 0.23 10.06 -21.45
N LYS A 60 -0.90 10.65 -21.83
CA LYS A 60 -1.54 11.74 -21.09
C LYS A 60 -1.86 11.32 -19.65
N SER A 61 -2.51 10.17 -19.49
CA SER A 61 -2.83 9.65 -18.15
C SER A 61 -1.56 9.36 -17.35
N VAL A 62 -0.55 8.76 -17.99
CA VAL A 62 0.77 8.49 -17.38
C VAL A 62 1.40 9.77 -16.82
N PHE A 63 1.37 10.84 -17.61
CA PHE A 63 1.88 12.15 -17.21
C PHE A 63 1.07 12.78 -16.07
N GLU A 64 -0.27 12.75 -16.15
CA GLU A 64 -1.14 13.35 -15.13
C GLU A 64 -0.96 12.69 -13.76
N GLU A 65 -0.86 11.36 -13.73
CA GLU A 65 -0.55 10.66 -12.48
C GLU A 65 0.86 11.00 -11.99
N LEU A 66 1.86 11.09 -12.88
CA LEU A 66 3.22 11.45 -12.50
C LEU A 66 3.26 12.82 -11.83
N ILE A 67 2.72 13.87 -12.47
CA ILE A 67 2.72 15.22 -11.91
C ILE A 67 1.92 15.30 -10.62
N TRP A 68 0.81 14.57 -10.50
CA TRP A 68 0.05 14.45 -9.24
C TRP A 68 0.93 13.91 -8.11
N LYS A 69 1.70 12.85 -8.34
CA LYS A 69 2.69 12.32 -7.39
C LYS A 69 3.78 13.34 -7.06
N LEU A 70 4.39 13.95 -8.07
CA LEU A 70 5.52 14.87 -7.89
C LEU A 70 5.11 16.17 -7.18
N ARG A 71 3.86 16.62 -7.33
CA ARG A 71 3.30 17.76 -6.58
C ARG A 71 3.04 17.44 -5.10
N GLY A 72 3.11 16.18 -4.71
CA GLY A 72 2.87 15.75 -3.34
C GLY A 72 1.40 15.55 -2.99
N ASP A 73 0.54 15.54 -4.01
CA ASP A 73 -0.90 15.36 -3.85
C ASP A 73 -1.22 13.89 -3.51
N THR A 74 -2.32 13.72 -2.79
CA THR A 74 -2.83 12.46 -2.27
C THR A 74 -4.34 12.33 -2.50
N ASN A 75 -5.00 13.39 -2.97
CA ASN A 75 -6.41 13.39 -3.28
C ASN A 75 -6.67 13.12 -4.77
N ILE A 76 -7.63 12.27 -5.08
CA ILE A 76 -7.94 11.86 -6.46
C ILE A 76 -8.69 12.92 -7.29
N ARG A 77 -9.13 14.05 -6.70
CA ARG A 77 -9.88 15.09 -7.42
C ARG A 77 -9.15 15.56 -8.67
N PHE A 78 -7.86 15.90 -8.56
CA PHE A 78 -7.04 16.32 -9.69
C PHE A 78 -7.09 15.29 -10.83
N LEU A 79 -7.00 14.00 -10.50
CA LEU A 79 -7.03 12.93 -11.49
C LEU A 79 -8.41 12.84 -12.17
N ILE A 80 -9.50 12.91 -11.41
CA ILE A 80 -10.87 12.86 -11.95
C ILE A 80 -11.15 14.06 -12.86
N GLU A 81 -10.73 15.27 -12.49
CA GLU A 81 -10.84 16.48 -13.34
C GLU A 81 -10.17 16.29 -14.70
N HIS A 82 -9.09 15.51 -14.73
CA HIS A 82 -8.34 15.16 -15.93
C HIS A 82 -8.85 13.90 -16.64
N LYS A 83 -9.98 13.31 -16.18
CA LYS A 83 -10.55 12.05 -16.69
C LYS A 83 -9.61 10.86 -16.51
N ASN A 84 -8.79 10.91 -15.47
CA ASN A 84 -7.90 9.84 -15.06
C ASN A 84 -8.49 9.13 -13.84
N HIS A 85 -8.98 7.90 -14.05
CA HIS A 85 -9.76 7.15 -13.06
C HIS A 85 -8.97 6.01 -12.40
N ILE A 86 -7.66 5.93 -12.66
CA ILE A 86 -6.83 4.75 -12.29
C ILE A 86 -6.71 4.51 -10.78
N TRP A 87 -7.08 5.49 -9.96
CA TRP A 87 -7.04 5.44 -8.49
C TRP A 87 -8.42 5.42 -7.84
N THR A 88 -9.51 5.52 -8.60
CA THR A 88 -10.86 5.73 -8.03
C THR A 88 -11.29 4.58 -7.14
N GLU A 89 -10.94 3.34 -7.47
CA GLU A 89 -11.53 2.17 -6.81
C GLU A 89 -11.17 1.99 -5.34
N TRP A 90 -9.98 2.43 -4.91
CA TRP A 90 -9.55 2.34 -3.51
C TRP A 90 -10.35 3.25 -2.57
N PRO A 91 -10.41 4.58 -2.79
CA PRO A 91 -11.21 5.49 -1.97
C PRO A 91 -12.71 5.25 -2.12
N PHE A 92 -13.18 4.86 -3.32
CA PHE A 92 -14.57 4.46 -3.54
C PHE A 92 -14.95 3.27 -2.65
N LYS A 93 -14.12 2.21 -2.65
CA LYS A 93 -14.33 1.05 -1.80
C LYS A 93 -14.26 1.42 -0.32
N HIS A 94 -13.28 2.24 0.08
CA HIS A 94 -13.16 2.73 1.46
C HIS A 94 -14.42 3.49 1.91
N TRP A 95 -14.95 4.35 1.04
CA TRP A 95 -16.20 5.06 1.28
C TRP A 95 -17.38 4.11 1.49
N LEU A 96 -17.55 3.10 0.62
CA LEU A 96 -18.61 2.10 0.78
C LEU A 96 -18.49 1.34 2.10
N GLU A 97 -17.26 0.98 2.51
CA GLU A 97 -16.99 0.26 3.75
C GLU A 97 -17.36 1.08 4.99
N LYS A 98 -16.95 2.36 5.02
CA LYS A 98 -17.14 3.24 6.16
C LYS A 98 -18.57 3.80 6.27
N THR A 99 -19.36 3.72 5.21
CA THR A 99 -20.76 4.18 5.19
C THR A 99 -21.78 3.05 5.31
N GLY A 100 -21.35 1.81 5.59
CA GLY A 100 -22.27 0.68 5.77
C GLY A 100 -22.85 0.13 4.47
N GLN A 101 -22.24 0.44 3.32
CA GLN A 101 -22.69 0.00 1.99
C GLN A 101 -21.95 -1.26 1.50
N GLN A 102 -21.46 -2.12 2.41
CA GLN A 102 -20.59 -3.25 2.06
C GLN A 102 -21.27 -4.28 1.16
N LYS A 103 -22.61 -4.35 1.16
CA LYS A 103 -23.38 -5.24 0.27
C LYS A 103 -23.10 -4.98 -1.22
N LEU A 104 -22.74 -3.74 -1.59
CA LEU A 104 -22.37 -3.41 -2.97
C LEU A 104 -21.02 -4.03 -3.38
N ILE A 105 -20.10 -4.23 -2.43
CA ILE A 105 -18.79 -4.86 -2.68
C ILE A 105 -18.97 -6.34 -3.06
N ALA A 106 -19.96 -7.01 -2.48
CA ALA A 106 -20.29 -8.39 -2.84
C ALA A 106 -20.81 -8.53 -4.29
N HIS A 107 -21.30 -7.43 -4.89
CA HIS A 107 -21.81 -7.38 -6.27
C HIS A 107 -20.90 -6.56 -7.19
N MET A 108 -19.60 -6.46 -6.85
CA MET A 108 -18.61 -5.69 -7.61
C MET A 108 -18.39 -6.26 -9.00
N TRP A 109 -18.31 -7.58 -9.10
CA TRP A 109 -18.00 -8.28 -10.35
C TRP A 109 -19.26 -8.59 -11.15
N LYS A 110 -19.14 -8.53 -12.48
CA LYS A 110 -20.21 -8.95 -13.41
C LYS A 110 -20.40 -10.47 -13.44
N ASP A 111 -19.32 -11.21 -13.20
CA ASP A 111 -19.25 -12.68 -13.26
C ASP A 111 -18.19 -13.20 -12.29
N ASP A 112 -18.22 -14.51 -12.00
CA ASP A 112 -17.30 -15.17 -11.07
C ASP A 112 -15.84 -15.19 -11.56
N GLN A 113 -15.63 -15.06 -12.88
CA GLN A 113 -14.31 -14.96 -13.51
C GLN A 113 -13.70 -13.55 -13.36
N LYS A 114 -14.46 -12.59 -12.81
CA LYS A 114 -14.04 -11.21 -12.59
C LYS A 114 -13.59 -10.53 -13.89
N THR A 115 -14.31 -10.76 -15.00
CA THR A 115 -13.91 -10.22 -16.32
C THR A 115 -14.12 -8.71 -16.44
N ASP A 116 -15.13 -8.17 -15.72
CA ASP A 116 -15.45 -6.74 -15.67
C ASP A 116 -16.27 -6.42 -14.41
N TYR A 117 -16.38 -5.13 -14.09
CA TYR A 117 -17.28 -4.66 -13.04
C TYR A 117 -18.75 -4.71 -13.46
N SER A 118 -19.63 -4.94 -12.49
CA SER A 118 -21.08 -4.90 -12.67
C SER A 118 -21.58 -3.49 -13.00
N ASP A 119 -22.76 -3.40 -13.63
CA ASP A 119 -23.36 -2.10 -13.96
C ASP A 119 -23.71 -1.30 -12.70
N LEU A 120 -24.10 -2.00 -11.62
CA LEU A 120 -24.36 -1.39 -10.32
C LEU A 120 -23.08 -0.76 -9.74
N TRP A 121 -21.95 -1.45 -9.82
CA TRP A 121 -20.65 -0.93 -9.38
C TRP A 121 -20.26 0.31 -10.19
N LYS A 122 -20.35 0.24 -11.52
CA LYS A 122 -20.02 1.35 -12.43
C LYS A 122 -20.89 2.58 -12.17
N LYS A 123 -22.21 2.39 -12.01
CA LYS A 123 -23.14 3.48 -11.68
C LYS A 123 -22.78 4.14 -10.35
N LYS A 124 -22.57 3.34 -9.31
CA LYS A 124 -22.25 3.86 -7.97
C LYS A 124 -20.90 4.55 -7.91
N LYS A 125 -19.91 4.05 -8.66
CA LYS A 125 -18.60 4.70 -8.82
C LYS A 125 -18.73 6.07 -9.48
N SER A 126 -19.57 6.18 -10.52
CA SER A 126 -19.86 7.47 -11.17
C SER A 126 -20.51 8.48 -10.22
N GLU A 127 -21.46 8.03 -9.38
CA GLU A 127 -22.02 8.88 -8.31
C GLU A 127 -20.95 9.37 -7.33
N PHE A 128 -20.02 8.49 -6.94
CA PHE A 128 -18.90 8.84 -6.08
C PHE A 128 -17.97 9.89 -6.72
N GLU A 129 -17.55 9.67 -7.98
CA GLU A 129 -16.69 10.60 -8.72
C GLU A 129 -17.36 11.97 -8.89
N SER A 130 -18.66 12.00 -9.19
CA SER A 130 -19.42 13.25 -9.26
C SER A 130 -19.35 14.02 -7.95
N ARG A 131 -19.49 13.35 -6.81
CA ARG A 131 -19.41 14.00 -5.49
C ARG A 131 -18.00 14.48 -5.16
N ILE A 132 -16.96 13.75 -5.56
CA ILE A 132 -15.58 14.23 -5.41
C ILE A 132 -15.38 15.58 -6.12
N LEU A 133 -16.01 15.77 -7.29
CA LEU A 133 -15.92 17.02 -8.05
C LEU A 133 -16.79 18.14 -7.49
N THR A 134 -17.97 17.85 -6.93
CA THR A 134 -18.98 18.88 -6.60
C THR A 134 -19.12 19.19 -5.11
N ASP A 135 -18.57 18.38 -4.21
CA ASP A 135 -18.73 18.50 -2.75
C ASP A 135 -17.35 18.48 -2.08
N ASP A 136 -16.89 19.65 -1.62
CA ASP A 136 -15.55 19.85 -1.05
C ASP A 136 -15.32 19.08 0.24
N ASP A 137 -16.31 19.03 1.13
CA ASP A 137 -16.22 18.26 2.37
C ASP A 137 -16.18 16.76 2.09
N PHE A 138 -16.99 16.31 1.13
CA PHE A 138 -16.95 14.93 0.67
C PHE A 138 -15.60 14.57 0.05
N CYS A 139 -15.07 15.43 -0.82
CA CYS A 139 -13.76 15.24 -1.44
C CYS A 139 -12.63 15.19 -0.41
N LYS A 140 -12.62 16.12 0.54
CA LYS A 140 -11.62 16.15 1.62
C LYS A 140 -11.66 14.88 2.45
N LYS A 141 -12.86 14.34 2.70
CA LYS A 141 -13.04 13.15 3.54
C LYS A 141 -12.78 11.82 2.81
N TRP A 142 -13.16 11.73 1.53
CA TRP A 142 -13.23 10.45 0.81
C TRP A 142 -12.35 10.38 -0.43
N GLY A 143 -11.84 11.51 -0.93
CA GLY A 143 -10.94 11.54 -2.08
C GLY A 143 -9.47 11.27 -1.74
N ASP A 144 -9.11 11.33 -0.45
CA ASP A 144 -7.73 11.16 0.01
C ASP A 144 -7.33 9.66 0.05
N LEU A 145 -6.18 9.35 -0.57
CA LEU A 145 -5.54 8.04 -0.55
C LEU A 145 -4.64 7.81 0.67
N GLY A 146 -4.43 8.86 1.48
CA GLY A 146 -3.54 8.88 2.63
C GLY A 146 -2.07 9.05 2.22
N ARG A 147 -1.15 8.53 3.05
CA ARG A 147 0.31 8.71 2.90
C ARG A 147 0.93 7.85 1.79
N THR A 148 0.40 7.96 0.58
CA THR A 148 0.88 7.27 -0.63
C THR A 148 2.01 8.05 -1.31
N TYR A 149 2.29 7.78 -2.59
CA TYR A 149 3.41 8.33 -3.36
C TYR A 149 3.68 9.81 -3.15
N GLY A 150 2.69 10.69 -3.33
CA GLY A 150 2.93 12.14 -3.24
C GLY A 150 3.43 12.57 -1.86
N HIS A 151 2.83 12.03 -0.80
CA HIS A 151 3.32 12.22 0.56
C HIS A 151 4.76 11.72 0.71
N GLN A 152 5.07 10.52 0.22
CA GLN A 152 6.42 9.96 0.36
C GLN A 152 7.46 10.71 -0.49
N PHE A 153 7.11 11.28 -1.65
CA PHE A 153 8.03 12.11 -2.42
C PHE A 153 8.39 13.42 -1.70
N ARG A 154 7.40 14.07 -1.09
CA ARG A 154 7.50 15.48 -0.67
C ARG A 154 7.55 15.70 0.84
N ARG A 155 7.13 14.71 1.63
CA ARG A 155 6.94 14.78 3.09
C ARG A 155 7.33 13.47 3.79
N PHE A 156 8.37 12.80 3.31
CA PHE A 156 8.79 11.51 3.87
C PHE A 156 9.16 11.62 5.34
N GLY A 157 8.58 10.77 6.18
CA GLY A 157 8.84 10.76 7.62
C GLY A 157 8.12 11.86 8.42
N GLU A 158 7.16 12.56 7.82
CA GLU A 158 6.30 13.51 8.54
C GLU A 158 5.52 12.79 9.66
N VAL A 159 5.51 13.39 10.84
CA VAL A 159 4.67 12.95 11.97
C VAL A 159 3.65 14.01 12.24
N GLN A 160 2.38 13.65 12.18
CA GLN A 160 1.26 14.51 12.51
C GLN A 160 0.72 14.15 13.89
N PHE A 161 0.09 15.12 14.55
CA PHE A 161 -0.51 14.88 15.86
C PHE A 161 -1.57 13.77 15.86
N ASN A 162 -2.29 13.60 14.74
CA ASN A 162 -3.27 12.52 14.59
C ASN A 162 -2.64 11.13 14.42
N ASP A 163 -1.30 11.02 14.36
CA ASP A 163 -0.60 9.72 14.35
C ASP A 163 -0.51 9.07 15.73
N PHE A 164 -0.71 9.83 16.81
CA PHE A 164 -0.70 9.30 18.18
C PHE A 164 -2.00 8.56 18.50
N ASP A 165 -1.89 7.47 19.27
CA ASP A 165 -3.05 6.80 19.86
C ASP A 165 -3.76 7.71 20.88
N GLY A 166 -4.99 7.36 21.28
CA GLY A 166 -5.83 8.21 22.13
C GLY A 166 -5.20 8.58 23.47
N GLU A 167 -4.54 7.63 24.14
CA GLU A 167 -3.89 7.85 25.44
C GLU A 167 -2.66 8.76 25.31
N THR A 168 -1.81 8.49 24.32
CA THR A 168 -0.62 9.32 24.04
C THR A 168 -1.04 10.71 23.59
N ARG A 169 -2.07 10.80 22.75
CA ARG A 169 -2.63 12.05 22.25
C ARG A 169 -3.19 12.92 23.39
N GLU A 170 -3.92 12.34 24.33
CA GLU A 170 -4.43 13.06 25.52
C GLU A 170 -3.27 13.50 26.43
N ALA A 171 -2.29 12.63 26.68
CA ALA A 171 -1.09 12.99 27.45
C ALA A 171 -0.26 14.10 26.79
N SER A 172 -0.17 14.09 25.45
CA SER A 172 0.53 15.12 24.66
C SER A 172 -0.25 16.43 24.60
N PHE A 173 -1.59 16.39 24.50
CA PHE A 173 -2.44 17.59 24.53
C PHE A 173 -2.29 18.35 25.85
N LEU A 174 -2.20 17.63 26.98
CA LEU A 174 -2.01 18.23 28.30
C LEU A 174 -0.63 18.89 28.49
N ALA A 175 0.34 18.59 27.63
CA ALA A 175 1.70 19.10 27.71
C ALA A 175 2.00 20.23 26.72
N PHE A 176 1.24 20.35 25.63
CA PHE A 176 1.49 21.29 24.54
C PHE A 176 0.18 21.87 24.02
N ASP A 177 -0.27 22.97 24.62
CA ASP A 177 -1.35 23.79 24.06
C ASP A 177 -0.82 24.47 22.78
N ASP A 178 -1.46 24.17 21.64
CA ASP A 178 -1.37 24.93 20.38
C ASP A 178 -0.17 24.65 19.43
N ILE A 179 0.05 23.38 19.05
CA ILE A 179 0.91 23.07 17.89
C ILE A 179 0.04 23.03 16.62
N SER A 180 0.08 24.11 15.84
CA SER A 180 -0.41 24.11 14.45
C SER A 180 0.68 23.60 13.50
N GLY A 181 0.45 22.46 12.84
CA GLY A 181 1.40 21.85 11.89
C GLY A 181 1.77 20.39 12.22
N PRO A 182 2.65 19.75 11.42
CA PRO A 182 3.19 18.45 11.77
C PRO A 182 4.08 18.57 13.02
N TRP A 183 4.07 17.54 13.85
CA TRP A 183 4.94 17.44 15.01
C TRP A 183 6.41 17.20 14.61
N ILE A 184 6.62 16.46 13.51
CA ILE A 184 7.92 16.33 12.84
C ILE A 184 7.72 16.64 11.37
N GLU A 185 8.44 17.64 10.85
CA GLU A 185 8.41 18.00 9.43
C GLU A 185 8.99 16.86 8.57
N GLY A 186 8.30 16.51 7.49
CA GLY A 186 8.76 15.51 6.53
C GLY A 186 9.86 16.04 5.61
N LYS A 187 10.54 15.12 4.92
CA LYS A 187 11.58 15.47 3.95
C LYS A 187 11.04 15.53 2.52
N ASP A 188 11.35 16.62 1.82
CA ASP A 188 11.14 16.74 0.37
C ASP A 188 12.28 16.04 -0.38
N GLN A 189 12.15 14.71 -0.51
CA GLN A 189 13.15 13.86 -1.17
C GLN A 189 13.30 14.19 -2.65
N LEU A 190 12.23 14.64 -3.32
CA LEU A 190 12.26 15.01 -4.73
C LEU A 190 13.15 16.23 -4.97
N MET A 191 12.92 17.31 -4.22
CA MET A 191 13.71 18.54 -4.37
C MET A 191 15.16 18.31 -3.92
N GLN A 192 15.38 17.49 -2.88
CA GLN A 192 16.72 17.08 -2.47
C GLN A 192 17.45 16.30 -3.58
N ALA A 193 16.76 15.41 -4.30
CA ALA A 193 17.36 14.69 -5.42
C ALA A 193 17.77 15.64 -6.56
N ILE A 194 16.92 16.62 -6.92
CA ILE A 194 17.25 17.64 -7.93
C ILE A 194 18.49 18.44 -7.50
N ASP A 195 18.52 18.89 -6.25
CA ASP A 195 19.65 19.64 -5.68
C ASP A 195 20.96 18.83 -5.77
N LEU A 196 20.93 17.57 -5.35
CA LEU A 196 22.10 16.68 -5.43
C LEU A 196 22.56 16.44 -6.86
N ILE A 197 21.66 16.25 -7.84
CA ILE A 197 22.05 16.06 -9.24
C ILE A 197 22.74 17.32 -9.81
N ASN A 198 22.31 18.51 -9.40
CA ASN A 198 22.88 19.77 -9.88
C ASN A 198 24.22 20.09 -9.21
N HIS A 199 24.35 19.85 -7.90
CA HIS A 199 25.47 20.34 -7.11
C HIS A 199 26.45 19.26 -6.65
N ASN A 200 26.06 17.98 -6.68
CA ASN A 200 26.88 16.84 -6.25
C ASN A 200 26.53 15.56 -7.05
N PRO A 201 26.68 15.57 -8.39
CA PRO A 201 26.14 14.53 -9.27
C PRO A 201 26.77 13.15 -9.12
N ASP A 202 28.01 13.06 -8.65
CA ASP A 202 28.72 11.81 -8.39
C ASP A 202 28.27 11.14 -7.08
N ASN A 203 27.37 11.78 -6.34
CA ASN A 203 26.81 11.26 -5.11
C ASN A 203 26.03 9.97 -5.36
N ARG A 204 26.51 8.88 -4.75
CA ARG A 204 25.90 7.55 -4.89
C ARG A 204 24.62 7.37 -4.06
N ARG A 205 24.17 8.43 -3.36
CA ARG A 205 23.05 8.45 -2.41
C ARG A 205 21.88 9.32 -2.89
N ILE A 206 21.79 9.60 -4.20
CA ILE A 206 20.64 10.30 -4.78
C ILE A 206 19.47 9.30 -4.83
N ILE A 207 18.78 9.17 -3.69
CA ILE A 207 17.75 8.16 -3.44
C ILE A 207 16.45 8.83 -3.04
N ILE A 208 15.34 8.31 -3.55
CA ILE A 208 13.99 8.64 -3.07
C ILE A 208 13.36 7.35 -2.56
N ASN A 209 13.05 7.29 -1.26
CA ASN A 209 12.39 6.13 -0.67
C ASN A 209 10.87 6.37 -0.58
N LEU A 210 10.08 5.45 -1.09
CA LEU A 210 8.62 5.47 -1.01
C LEU A 210 8.07 4.51 0.05
N TRP A 211 8.93 3.71 0.67
CA TRP A 211 8.53 2.75 1.69
C TRP A 211 8.86 3.26 3.09
N ASN A 212 7.83 3.71 3.82
CA ASN A 212 7.91 4.08 5.22
C ASN A 212 7.13 3.06 6.09
N PRO A 213 7.81 2.21 6.88
CA PRO A 213 7.15 1.27 7.79
C PRO A 213 6.20 1.94 8.79
N GLN A 214 6.45 3.20 9.17
CA GLN A 214 5.60 3.94 10.12
C GLN A 214 4.27 4.40 9.50
N ASP A 215 4.13 4.32 8.17
CA ASP A 215 2.91 4.68 7.46
C ASP A 215 2.08 3.44 7.03
N GLU A 216 2.45 2.25 7.52
CA GLU A 216 1.64 1.05 7.32
C GLU A 216 0.21 1.27 7.86
N GLY A 217 -0.79 1.06 7.00
CA GLY A 217 -2.19 1.31 7.33
C GLY A 217 -2.65 2.78 7.24
N LYS A 218 -1.75 3.73 6.95
CA LYS A 218 -2.06 5.15 6.71
C LYS A 218 -2.27 5.50 5.23
N SER A 219 -2.24 4.50 4.35
CA SER A 219 -2.58 4.63 2.92
C SER A 219 -3.61 3.56 2.51
N LEU A 220 -4.48 3.90 1.56
CA LEU A 220 -5.44 2.94 1.00
C LEU A 220 -4.76 1.91 0.08
N LEU A 221 -3.59 2.26 -0.45
CA LEU A 221 -2.69 1.36 -1.14
C LEU A 221 -1.23 1.72 -0.84
N PRO A 222 -0.47 0.82 -0.20
CA PRO A 222 0.96 1.01 -0.01
C PRO A 222 1.69 1.08 -1.37
N PRO A 223 2.74 1.91 -1.50
CA PRO A 223 3.52 2.02 -2.73
C PRO A 223 4.02 0.67 -3.25
N CYS A 224 3.90 0.45 -4.56
CA CYS A 224 4.45 -0.72 -5.25
C CYS A 224 5.92 -0.46 -5.64
N PRO A 225 6.26 0.65 -6.32
CA PRO A 225 7.58 1.24 -6.27
C PRO A 225 8.01 1.50 -4.83
N CYS A 226 9.15 0.95 -4.42
CA CYS A 226 9.67 1.12 -3.07
C CYS A 226 10.74 2.19 -2.99
N PHE A 227 11.66 2.27 -3.95
CA PHE A 227 12.65 3.34 -3.98
C PHE A 227 13.23 3.55 -5.38
N TYR A 228 13.70 4.76 -5.60
CA TYR A 228 14.45 5.18 -6.77
C TYR A 228 15.89 5.48 -6.39
N GLN A 229 16.83 5.20 -7.29
CA GLN A 229 18.20 5.69 -7.21
C GLN A 229 18.58 6.32 -8.55
N PHE A 230 19.04 7.56 -8.51
CA PHE A 230 19.61 8.23 -9.67
C PHE A 230 21.12 8.01 -9.73
N PHE A 231 21.64 7.95 -10.96
CA PHE A 231 23.07 7.98 -11.25
C PHE A 231 23.31 9.03 -12.33
N ALA A 232 24.08 10.05 -12.01
CA ALA A 232 24.48 11.09 -12.94
C ALA A 232 25.95 10.87 -13.31
N ASN A 233 26.24 10.73 -14.61
CA ASN A 233 27.60 10.47 -15.07
C ASN A 233 28.30 11.74 -15.56
N GLN A 234 29.61 11.62 -15.82
CA GLN A 234 30.46 12.73 -16.29
C GLN A 234 30.18 13.11 -17.76
N GLU A 235 29.59 12.20 -18.55
CA GLU A 235 29.21 12.42 -19.95
C GLU A 235 27.91 13.23 -20.10
N GLY A 236 27.29 13.65 -18.98
CA GLY A 236 26.08 14.46 -18.98
C GLY A 236 24.78 13.67 -19.02
N TYR A 237 24.81 12.34 -18.81
CA TYR A 237 23.62 11.50 -18.73
C TYR A 237 23.10 11.37 -17.29
N LEU A 238 21.79 11.22 -17.18
CA LEU A 238 21.08 10.80 -15.97
C LEU A 238 20.50 9.40 -16.20
N HIS A 239 20.65 8.53 -15.22
CA HIS A 239 20.16 7.16 -15.21
C HIS A 239 19.29 6.94 -13.98
N LEU A 240 18.37 5.97 -14.04
CA LEU A 240 17.42 5.65 -12.98
C LEU A 240 17.39 4.15 -12.70
N ASN A 241 17.46 3.78 -11.43
CA ASN A 241 17.10 2.45 -10.94
C ASN A 241 15.81 2.54 -10.14
N LEU A 242 14.86 1.65 -10.43
CA LEU A 242 13.64 1.47 -9.65
C LEU A 242 13.59 0.03 -9.12
N TYR A 243 13.37 -0.12 -7.82
CA TYR A 243 12.90 -1.38 -7.25
C TYR A 243 11.40 -1.32 -6.96
N GLN A 244 10.63 -2.18 -7.64
CA GLN A 244 9.20 -2.35 -7.46
C GLN A 244 8.92 -3.72 -6.81
N ARG A 245 8.39 -3.72 -5.59
CA ARG A 245 8.20 -4.97 -4.81
C ARG A 245 7.08 -5.87 -5.33
N SER A 246 6.12 -5.31 -6.08
CA SER A 246 4.87 -5.97 -6.47
C SER A 246 4.42 -5.43 -7.83
N CYS A 247 4.31 -6.32 -8.81
CA CYS A 247 4.29 -5.94 -10.21
C CYS A 247 3.17 -6.69 -10.94
N ASP A 248 1.99 -6.07 -11.02
CA ASP A 248 0.95 -6.51 -11.95
C ASP A 248 1.51 -6.33 -13.37
N SER A 249 1.89 -7.45 -13.96
CA SER A 249 2.70 -7.48 -15.18
C SER A 249 1.89 -7.14 -16.42
N PHE A 250 0.57 -7.36 -16.38
CA PHE A 250 -0.30 -7.05 -17.50
C PHE A 250 -0.77 -5.59 -17.44
N LEU A 251 -1.37 -5.12 -16.35
CA LEU A 251 -1.91 -3.75 -16.30
C LEU A 251 -0.89 -2.74 -15.77
N GLY A 252 -0.19 -3.07 -14.69
CA GLY A 252 0.65 -2.13 -13.93
C GLY A 252 2.00 -1.84 -14.58
N VAL A 253 2.81 -2.87 -14.83
CA VAL A 253 4.20 -2.75 -15.30
C VAL A 253 4.33 -1.90 -16.56
N PRO A 254 3.50 -2.04 -17.61
CA PRO A 254 3.57 -1.15 -18.77
C PRO A 254 3.45 0.33 -18.38
N TYR A 255 2.47 0.62 -17.51
CA TYR A 255 2.18 1.97 -17.06
C TYR A 255 3.32 2.51 -16.19
N ASN A 256 3.80 1.72 -15.22
CA ASN A 256 4.92 2.08 -14.35
C ASN A 256 6.18 2.37 -15.17
N THR A 257 6.54 1.48 -16.09
CA THR A 257 7.73 1.67 -16.93
C THR A 257 7.66 2.93 -17.79
N ALA A 258 6.50 3.24 -18.39
CA ALA A 258 6.32 4.48 -19.13
C ALA A 258 6.38 5.72 -18.23
N GLN A 259 5.80 5.63 -17.03
CA GLN A 259 5.81 6.71 -16.04
C GLN A 259 7.21 7.02 -15.53
N ASP A 260 7.97 6.00 -15.12
CA ASP A 260 9.30 6.18 -14.53
C ASP A 260 10.35 6.52 -15.59
N ALA A 261 10.16 6.07 -16.84
CA ALA A 261 10.93 6.58 -17.97
C ALA A 261 10.63 8.06 -18.24
N LEU A 262 9.37 8.48 -18.19
CA LEU A 262 9.01 9.90 -18.30
C LEU A 262 9.60 10.70 -17.13
N PHE A 263 9.55 10.17 -15.91
CA PHE A 263 10.15 10.80 -14.74
C PHE A 263 11.66 11.02 -14.94
N LEU A 264 12.38 10.02 -15.46
CA LEU A 264 13.78 10.16 -15.83
C LEU A 264 13.99 11.27 -16.87
N CYS A 265 13.17 11.33 -17.93
CA CYS A 265 13.26 12.38 -18.95
C CYS A 265 13.06 13.79 -18.36
N LEU A 266 12.04 13.97 -17.52
CA LEU A 266 11.75 15.26 -16.88
C LEU A 266 12.89 15.68 -15.93
N MET A 267 13.37 14.75 -15.09
CA MET A 267 14.49 14.98 -14.17
C MET A 267 15.78 15.33 -14.93
N ALA A 268 16.06 14.63 -16.03
CA ALA A 268 17.22 14.91 -16.86
C ALA A 268 17.15 16.34 -17.41
N GLN A 269 16.02 16.74 -18.00
CA GLN A 269 15.86 18.10 -18.57
C GLN A 269 16.05 19.19 -17.52
N VAL A 270 15.39 19.11 -16.36
CA VAL A 270 15.45 20.17 -15.34
C VAL A 270 16.79 20.24 -14.62
N THR A 271 17.63 19.21 -14.77
CA THR A 271 19.00 19.17 -14.24
C THR A 271 20.07 19.36 -15.33
N GLY A 272 19.67 19.75 -16.55
CA GLY A 272 20.60 20.02 -17.65
C GLY A 272 21.33 18.79 -18.18
N ARG A 273 20.70 17.61 -18.09
CA ARG A 273 21.25 16.30 -18.47
C ARG A 273 20.42 15.64 -19.57
N LYS A 274 21.02 14.66 -20.22
CA LYS A 274 20.32 13.75 -21.15
C LYS A 274 19.79 12.52 -20.42
N PRO A 275 18.58 12.02 -20.70
CA PRO A 275 18.15 10.74 -20.15
C PRO A 275 18.95 9.59 -20.78
N GLY A 276 19.33 8.61 -19.97
CA GLY A 276 20.07 7.44 -20.42
C GLY A 276 19.35 6.13 -20.13
N ILE A 277 19.83 5.42 -19.11
CA ILE A 277 19.36 4.06 -18.77
C ILE A 277 18.34 4.14 -17.65
N PHE A 278 17.22 3.46 -17.83
CA PHE A 278 16.28 3.15 -16.76
C PHE A 278 16.25 1.64 -16.52
N ASN A 279 16.69 1.19 -15.34
CA ASN A 279 16.61 -0.20 -14.90
C ASN A 279 15.38 -0.40 -14.02
N HIS A 280 14.51 -1.33 -14.40
CA HIS A 280 13.32 -1.69 -13.65
C HIS A 280 13.50 -3.07 -13.02
N PHE A 281 13.69 -3.10 -11.70
CA PHE A 281 13.84 -4.31 -10.91
C PHE A 281 12.50 -4.68 -10.27
N PHE A 282 12.07 -5.92 -10.48
CA PHE A 282 10.82 -6.46 -10.00
C PHE A 282 11.06 -7.43 -8.85
N GLY A 283 10.27 -7.32 -7.78
CA GLY A 283 10.18 -8.30 -6.70
C GLY A 283 9.18 -9.41 -7.05
N ASP A 284 7.98 -9.33 -6.48
CA ASP A 284 6.86 -10.20 -6.89
C ASP A 284 6.33 -9.73 -8.25
N ALA A 285 6.72 -10.45 -9.32
CA ALA A 285 6.24 -10.20 -10.67
C ALA A 285 5.12 -11.18 -11.01
N HIS A 286 3.91 -10.69 -11.23
CA HIS A 286 2.75 -11.57 -11.39
C HIS A 286 1.82 -11.18 -12.54
N ILE A 287 1.15 -12.19 -13.07
CA ILE A 287 -0.02 -12.06 -13.94
C ILE A 287 -1.22 -12.58 -13.15
N TYR A 288 -2.28 -11.77 -13.02
CA TYR A 288 -3.52 -12.27 -12.44
C TYR A 288 -4.12 -13.36 -13.33
N LEU A 289 -4.70 -14.40 -12.72
CA LEU A 289 -5.23 -15.54 -13.49
C LEU A 289 -6.33 -15.12 -14.49
N ASN A 290 -7.11 -14.09 -14.19
CA ASN A 290 -8.12 -13.52 -15.08
C ASN A 290 -7.54 -12.60 -16.19
N HIS A 291 -6.22 -12.47 -16.30
CA HIS A 291 -5.52 -11.73 -17.36
C HIS A 291 -4.69 -12.63 -18.28
N LEU A 292 -4.66 -13.95 -18.06
CA LEU A 292 -3.83 -14.88 -18.85
C LEU A 292 -4.21 -14.88 -20.33
N ASP A 293 -5.50 -14.87 -20.66
CA ASP A 293 -5.97 -14.84 -22.06
C ASP A 293 -5.52 -13.55 -22.76
N GLN A 294 -5.60 -12.41 -22.08
CA GLN A 294 -5.14 -11.12 -22.59
C GLN A 294 -3.62 -11.09 -22.78
N VAL A 295 -2.87 -11.72 -21.88
CA VAL A 295 -1.41 -11.87 -22.02
C VAL A 295 -1.08 -12.75 -23.22
N HIS A 296 -1.75 -13.88 -23.39
CA HIS A 296 -1.56 -14.75 -24.56
C HIS A 296 -1.88 -14.01 -25.86
N GLU A 297 -2.99 -13.25 -25.91
CA GLU A 297 -3.33 -12.41 -27.05
C GLU A 297 -2.21 -11.38 -27.33
N GLN A 298 -1.71 -10.70 -26.30
CA GLN A 298 -0.65 -9.71 -26.45
C GLN A 298 0.67 -10.32 -26.94
N LEU A 299 1.00 -11.54 -26.51
CA LEU A 299 2.21 -12.26 -26.92
C LEU A 299 2.19 -12.68 -28.39
N GLN A 300 1.01 -12.85 -28.99
CA GLN A 300 0.87 -13.14 -30.43
C GLN A 300 1.04 -11.89 -31.33
N ARG A 301 1.13 -10.69 -30.75
CA ARG A 301 1.19 -9.44 -31.52
C ARG A 301 2.63 -9.06 -31.87
N THR A 302 2.87 -8.77 -33.14
CA THR A 302 4.18 -8.25 -33.60
C THR A 302 4.35 -6.79 -33.19
N PRO A 303 5.34 -6.43 -32.36
CA PRO A 303 5.54 -5.05 -31.94
C PRO A 303 6.00 -4.16 -33.10
N SER A 304 5.46 -2.94 -33.18
CA SER A 304 6.04 -1.87 -33.99
C SER A 304 7.17 -1.15 -33.23
N ASN A 305 7.90 -0.27 -33.92
CA ASN A 305 8.95 0.54 -33.33
C ASN A 305 8.46 1.33 -32.10
N LEU A 306 9.29 1.42 -31.07
CA LEU A 306 8.97 2.26 -29.91
C LEU A 306 8.83 3.73 -30.35
N PRO A 307 7.87 4.47 -29.77
CA PRO A 307 7.73 5.88 -30.08
C PRO A 307 8.90 6.70 -29.52
N SER A 308 8.91 7.97 -29.89
CA SER A 308 9.79 8.99 -29.30
C SER A 308 8.95 10.05 -28.60
N ILE A 309 9.55 10.81 -27.69
CA ILE A 309 8.91 11.98 -27.09
C ILE A 309 9.79 13.21 -27.26
N ARG A 310 9.18 14.39 -27.32
CA ARG A 310 9.87 15.68 -27.21
C ARG A 310 9.27 16.46 -26.06
N LEU A 311 10.13 17.04 -25.24
CA LEU A 311 9.75 17.89 -24.12
C LEU A 311 9.93 19.35 -24.52
N ASN A 312 9.05 20.24 -24.03
CA ASN A 312 9.21 21.68 -24.24
C ASN A 312 10.50 22.17 -23.55
N PRO A 313 11.51 22.65 -24.29
CA PRO A 313 12.80 23.04 -23.73
C PRO A 313 12.73 24.30 -22.86
N GLN A 314 11.64 25.06 -22.93
CA GLN A 314 11.44 26.27 -22.12
C GLN A 314 11.05 25.96 -20.67
N VAL A 315 10.55 24.75 -20.39
CA VAL A 315 10.20 24.37 -19.02
C VAL A 315 11.47 23.99 -18.25
N LYS A 316 11.78 24.76 -17.21
CA LYS A 316 13.00 24.59 -16.39
C LYS A 316 12.73 24.03 -14.99
N ASN A 317 11.50 24.11 -14.49
CA ASN A 317 11.14 23.52 -13.20
C ASN A 317 10.25 22.28 -13.39
N LEU A 318 10.47 21.26 -12.56
CA LEU A 318 9.80 19.98 -12.68
C LEU A 318 8.27 20.06 -12.54
N LEU A 319 7.79 20.96 -11.69
CA LEU A 319 6.36 21.07 -11.37
C LEU A 319 5.58 21.98 -12.33
N ASP A 320 6.29 22.68 -13.22
CA ASP A 320 5.73 23.61 -14.21
C ASP A 320 5.27 22.90 -15.49
N PHE A 321 5.70 21.64 -15.70
CA PHE A 321 5.27 20.86 -16.85
C PHE A 321 3.75 20.69 -16.87
N THR A 322 3.17 20.88 -18.06
CA THR A 322 1.78 20.57 -18.39
C THR A 322 1.72 19.54 -19.51
N TRP A 323 0.53 18.98 -19.78
CA TRP A 323 0.39 18.00 -20.87
C TRP A 323 0.77 18.58 -22.25
N LYS A 324 0.64 19.90 -22.43
CA LYS A 324 1.00 20.58 -23.69
C LYS A 324 2.52 20.60 -23.94
N ASP A 325 3.32 20.35 -22.91
CA ASP A 325 4.77 20.39 -22.97
C ASP A 325 5.38 19.05 -23.37
N ILE A 326 4.56 18.04 -23.68
CA ILE A 326 4.98 16.71 -24.09
C ILE A 326 4.38 16.39 -25.45
N GLU A 327 5.25 16.20 -26.42
CA GLU A 327 4.88 15.74 -27.75
C GLU A 327 5.21 14.25 -27.89
N LEU A 328 4.24 13.46 -28.36
CA LEU A 328 4.41 12.04 -28.64
C LEU A 328 4.58 11.83 -30.14
N LEU A 329 5.72 11.26 -30.53
CA LEU A 329 6.12 11.06 -31.92
C LEU A 329 6.08 9.58 -32.29
N ASN A 330 5.62 9.29 -33.51
CA ASN A 330 5.71 7.96 -34.14
C ASN A 330 5.03 6.83 -33.34
N TYR A 331 3.98 7.15 -32.58
CA TYR A 331 3.25 6.15 -31.79
C TYR A 331 2.19 5.43 -32.61
N ALA A 332 2.49 4.19 -33.00
CA ALA A 332 1.60 3.32 -33.77
C ALA A 332 1.24 2.05 -32.98
N PRO A 333 0.37 2.15 -31.95
CA PRO A 333 -0.04 1.00 -31.17
C PRO A 333 -1.13 0.17 -31.88
N GLN A 334 -1.13 -1.12 -31.58
CA GLN A 334 -2.27 -2.00 -31.88
C GLN A 334 -3.44 -1.73 -30.93
N GLY A 335 -4.60 -2.32 -31.24
CA GLY A 335 -5.86 -2.12 -30.51
C GLY A 335 -5.76 -2.33 -29.00
N HIS A 336 -6.66 -1.71 -28.24
CA HIS A 336 -6.70 -1.87 -26.79
C HIS A 336 -7.00 -3.33 -26.40
N ILE A 337 -6.34 -3.84 -25.35
CA ILE A 337 -6.65 -5.13 -24.73
C ILE A 337 -7.21 -4.83 -23.35
N LYS A 338 -8.47 -5.21 -23.11
CA LYS A 338 -9.17 -4.87 -21.85
C LYS A 338 -8.86 -5.88 -20.76
N GLY A 339 -8.46 -5.40 -19.59
CA GLY A 339 -8.35 -6.18 -18.36
C GLY A 339 -9.03 -5.45 -17.20
N ALA A 340 -9.70 -6.20 -16.32
CA ALA A 340 -10.30 -5.62 -15.13
C ALA A 340 -9.26 -5.48 -14.00
N VAL A 341 -9.33 -4.39 -13.24
CA VAL A 341 -8.39 -4.13 -12.14
C VAL A 341 -8.73 -5.02 -10.94
N SER A 342 -7.75 -5.78 -10.45
CA SER A 342 -7.94 -6.66 -9.28
C SER A 342 -7.90 -5.86 -7.98
N ILE A 343 -9.00 -5.86 -7.23
CA ILE A 343 -9.13 -5.16 -5.93
C ILE A 343 -9.47 -6.16 -4.83
N GLY A 344 -8.83 -6.01 -3.68
CA GLY A 344 -9.04 -6.81 -2.47
C GLY A 344 -10.49 -6.81 -2.00
N SER A 345 -11.18 -7.95 -1.94
CA SER A 345 -12.44 -8.05 -1.18
C SER A 345 -12.12 -8.00 0.31
N ALA A 346 -12.67 -7.03 1.05
CA ALA A 346 -12.39 -6.84 2.48
C ALA A 346 -12.85 -8.01 3.38
N THR A 347 -13.47 -9.04 2.82
CA THR A 347 -14.17 -10.09 3.59
C THR A 347 -13.28 -11.26 4.02
N LYS A 348 -12.01 -11.38 3.60
CA LYS A 348 -11.17 -12.53 3.99
C LYS A 348 -9.81 -12.23 4.64
N GLY A 349 -9.34 -10.98 4.67
CA GLY A 349 -7.95 -10.68 5.02
C GLY A 349 -7.66 -10.21 6.46
N ARG A 350 -8.67 -9.87 7.27
CA ARG A 350 -8.44 -9.24 8.59
C ARG A 350 -9.10 -9.93 9.78
N ALA A 351 -9.92 -10.95 9.57
CA ALA A 351 -10.75 -11.51 10.65
C ALA A 351 -10.28 -12.85 11.23
N GLU A 352 -9.38 -13.60 10.57
CA GLU A 352 -9.17 -15.02 10.96
C GLU A 352 -7.76 -15.44 11.38
N SER A 353 -6.70 -14.63 11.22
CA SER A 353 -5.33 -15.14 11.48
C SER A 353 -4.45 -14.34 12.46
N VAL A 354 -4.97 -13.30 13.10
CA VAL A 354 -4.21 -12.61 14.15
C VAL A 354 -5.08 -12.51 15.39
N LEU A 355 -5.02 -13.54 16.24
CA LEU A 355 -5.13 -13.25 17.66
C LEU A 355 -3.94 -12.30 17.95
N PRO A 356 -4.16 -11.03 18.34
CA PRO A 356 -3.06 -10.09 18.55
C PRO A 356 -1.98 -10.75 19.39
N PHE A 357 -0.69 -10.58 19.06
CA PHE A 357 0.43 -11.10 19.85
C PHE A 357 0.23 -10.82 21.35
N PHE A 358 -0.28 -9.62 21.65
CA PHE A 358 -0.71 -9.17 22.97
C PHE A 358 -1.78 -10.06 23.64
N LEU A 359 -2.78 -10.52 22.90
CA LEU A 359 -3.83 -11.42 23.41
C LEU A 359 -3.27 -12.80 23.77
N LYS A 360 -2.29 -13.30 23.00
CA LYS A 360 -1.65 -14.60 23.26
C LYS A 360 -0.79 -14.53 24.53
N GLU A 361 -0.13 -13.40 24.75
CA GLU A 361 0.68 -13.13 25.94
C GLU A 361 -0.20 -12.97 27.19
N ILE A 362 -1.31 -12.24 27.06
CA ILE A 362 -2.35 -12.12 28.09
C ILE A 362 -2.92 -13.49 28.49
N LEU A 363 -3.32 -14.30 27.51
CA LEU A 363 -3.92 -15.62 27.78
C LEU A 363 -2.90 -16.58 28.41
N SER A 364 -1.62 -16.49 28.02
CA SER A 364 -0.53 -17.27 28.61
C SER A 364 -0.28 -16.87 30.07
N ASN A 365 -0.30 -15.58 30.39
CA ASN A 365 -0.16 -15.08 31.76
C ASN A 365 -1.34 -15.51 32.65
N ILE A 366 -2.57 -15.39 32.14
CA ILE A 366 -3.77 -15.87 32.84
C ILE A 366 -3.66 -17.37 33.16
N LEU A 367 -3.29 -18.19 32.17
CA LEU A 367 -3.16 -19.63 32.33
C LEU A 367 -2.07 -20.00 33.37
N TYR A 368 -0.94 -19.29 33.36
CA TYR A 368 0.12 -19.46 34.33
C TYR A 368 -0.36 -19.23 35.77
N HIS A 369 -1.11 -18.14 36.01
CA HIS A 369 -1.63 -17.84 37.34
C HIS A 369 -2.70 -18.85 37.80
N ILE A 370 -3.58 -19.33 36.91
CA ILE A 370 -4.56 -20.38 37.21
C ILE A 370 -3.86 -21.68 37.63
N LEU A 371 -2.84 -22.13 36.88
CA LEU A 371 -2.10 -23.34 37.20
C LEU A 371 -1.35 -23.23 38.54
N ARG A 372 -0.82 -22.05 38.87
CA ARG A 372 -0.16 -21.80 40.16
C ARG A 372 -1.15 -21.86 41.33
N LEU A 373 -2.37 -21.33 41.14
CA LEU A 373 -3.47 -21.43 42.11
C LEU A 373 -3.95 -22.87 42.30
N GLU A 374 -4.15 -23.63 41.22
CA GLU A 374 -4.52 -25.05 41.29
C GLU A 374 -3.46 -25.87 42.02
N LYS A 375 -2.18 -25.61 41.75
CA LYS A 375 -1.05 -26.23 42.46
C LYS A 375 -1.05 -25.89 43.96
N PHE A 376 -1.23 -24.61 44.31
CA PHE A 376 -1.30 -24.18 45.71
C PHE A 376 -2.46 -24.86 46.47
N ILE A 377 -3.64 -24.94 45.86
CA ILE A 377 -4.82 -25.61 46.46
C ILE A 377 -4.56 -27.11 46.64
N SER A 378 -3.92 -27.76 45.67
CA SER A 378 -3.53 -29.17 45.74
C SER A 378 -2.53 -29.43 46.87
N GLU A 379 -1.46 -28.62 46.96
CA GLU A 379 -0.43 -28.73 48.01
C GLU A 379 -1.01 -28.51 49.42
N LYS A 380 -1.96 -27.55 49.55
CA LYS A 380 -2.71 -27.31 50.79
C LYS A 380 -3.60 -28.49 51.19
N ARG A 381 -4.31 -29.13 50.23
CA ARG A 381 -5.14 -30.31 50.50
C ARG A 381 -4.32 -31.54 50.90
N LEU A 382 -3.08 -31.63 50.41
CA LEU A 382 -2.15 -32.72 50.71
C LEU A 382 -1.30 -32.49 51.97
N GLY A 383 -1.47 -31.35 52.67
CA GLY A 383 -0.75 -31.05 53.91
C GLY A 383 0.73 -30.71 53.73
N ILE A 384 1.16 -30.37 52.51
CA ILE A 384 2.57 -30.11 52.18
C ILE A 384 2.89 -28.63 52.48
N SER A 385 3.84 -28.37 53.40
CA SER A 385 4.29 -27.01 53.74
C SER A 385 5.56 -26.63 52.97
N SER A 386 5.41 -25.81 51.92
CA SER A 386 6.53 -25.17 51.19
C SER A 386 6.74 -23.72 51.67
N PRO A 387 7.98 -23.18 51.70
CA PRO A 387 8.26 -21.80 52.11
C PRO A 387 7.56 -20.72 51.26
N ASN A 388 7.09 -21.07 50.06
CA ASN A 388 6.39 -20.18 49.13
C ASN A 388 4.84 -20.19 49.29
N ASN A 389 4.31 -20.73 50.39
CA ASN A 389 2.86 -20.87 50.65
C ASN A 389 2.15 -19.56 51.08
N ARG A 390 2.33 -18.46 50.35
CA ARG A 390 1.44 -17.29 50.46
C ARG A 390 0.64 -17.12 49.17
N LEU A 391 -0.69 -17.07 49.31
CA LEU A 391 -1.57 -16.59 48.25
C LEU A 391 -1.25 -15.10 48.04
N PRO A 392 -0.77 -14.70 46.86
CA PRO A 392 -0.58 -13.30 46.57
C PRO A 392 -1.96 -12.71 46.23
N MET A 393 -2.69 -12.28 47.25
CA MET A 393 -4.05 -11.73 47.07
C MET A 393 -4.05 -10.55 46.08
N ASN A 394 -2.98 -9.74 46.10
CA ASN A 394 -2.76 -8.66 45.14
C ASN A 394 -2.64 -9.13 43.67
N ASP A 395 -2.15 -10.35 43.43
CA ASP A 395 -2.06 -10.90 42.07
C ASP A 395 -3.43 -11.37 41.57
N ILE A 396 -4.33 -11.81 42.45
CA ILE A 396 -5.68 -12.28 42.09
C ILE A 396 -6.57 -11.10 41.70
N ASP A 397 -6.56 -10.03 42.48
CA ASP A 397 -7.32 -8.81 42.18
C ASP A 397 -6.80 -8.14 40.89
N SER A 398 -5.48 -8.15 40.68
CA SER A 398 -4.86 -7.70 39.42
C SER A 398 -5.29 -8.57 38.23
N LEU A 399 -5.36 -9.90 38.41
CA LEU A 399 -5.81 -10.84 37.37
C LEU A 399 -7.28 -10.60 37.01
N VAL A 400 -8.13 -10.40 38.01
CA VAL A 400 -9.57 -10.13 37.86
C VAL A 400 -9.80 -8.82 37.11
N CYS A 401 -9.13 -7.73 37.51
CA CYS A 401 -9.22 -6.45 36.82
C CYS A 401 -8.75 -6.52 35.35
N ARG A 402 -7.67 -7.27 35.07
CA ARG A 402 -7.22 -7.50 33.69
C ARG A 402 -8.25 -8.31 32.89
N PHE A 403 -8.87 -9.31 33.51
CA PHE A 403 -9.91 -10.14 32.90
C PHE A 403 -11.15 -9.35 32.52
N ASP A 404 -11.62 -8.49 33.42
CA ASP A 404 -12.82 -7.67 33.20
C ASP A 404 -12.55 -6.62 32.11
N ARG A 405 -11.31 -6.09 32.03
CA ARG A 405 -10.88 -5.17 30.95
C ARG A 405 -10.87 -5.86 29.57
N LEU A 406 -10.38 -7.10 29.48
CA LEU A 406 -10.44 -7.91 28.24
C LEU A 406 -11.86 -8.19 27.73
N ILE A 407 -12.79 -8.43 28.66
CA ILE A 407 -14.19 -8.67 28.30
C ILE A 407 -14.83 -7.39 27.76
N CYS A 408 -14.55 -6.25 28.38
CA CYS A 408 -15.03 -4.94 27.93
C CYS A 408 -14.48 -4.56 26.55
N GLU A 409 -13.18 -4.79 26.30
CA GLU A 409 -12.52 -4.38 25.06
C GLU A 409 -12.74 -5.35 23.88
N TYR A 410 -12.84 -6.66 24.14
CA TYR A 410 -12.83 -7.69 23.08
C TYR A 410 -14.04 -8.63 23.07
N GLY A 411 -14.93 -8.57 24.06
CA GLY A 411 -16.09 -9.47 24.19
C GLY A 411 -17.13 -9.38 23.06
N TYR A 412 -17.02 -8.37 22.20
CA TYR A 412 -17.92 -8.15 21.07
C TYR A 412 -17.54 -8.91 19.79
N PHE A 413 -16.31 -9.44 19.69
CA PHE A 413 -15.81 -10.05 18.47
C PHE A 413 -15.68 -11.58 18.64
N ASN A 414 -16.55 -12.33 17.94
CA ASN A 414 -16.46 -13.78 17.68
C ASN A 414 -17.14 -14.75 18.70
N SER A 415 -17.93 -15.69 18.19
CA SER A 415 -18.64 -16.75 18.95
C SER A 415 -17.70 -17.79 19.57
N ASN A 416 -16.54 -18.05 18.96
CA ASN A 416 -15.51 -18.92 19.54
C ASN A 416 -14.84 -18.28 20.77
N PHE A 417 -14.72 -16.94 20.77
CA PHE A 417 -14.17 -16.18 21.89
C PHE A 417 -15.12 -16.18 23.10
N LYS A 418 -16.44 -16.10 22.87
CA LYS A 418 -17.46 -16.28 23.92
C LYS A 418 -17.34 -17.63 24.61
N THR A 419 -17.15 -18.71 23.86
CA THR A 419 -17.01 -20.07 24.44
C THR A 419 -15.76 -20.20 25.32
N LEU A 420 -14.63 -19.61 24.91
CA LEU A 420 -13.39 -19.60 25.69
C LEU A 420 -13.52 -18.76 26.97
N ILE A 421 -14.09 -17.55 26.85
CA ILE A 421 -14.38 -16.67 27.98
C ILE A 421 -15.35 -17.35 28.96
N SER A 422 -16.42 -17.99 28.49
CA SER A 422 -17.37 -18.72 29.34
C SER A 422 -16.72 -19.89 30.09
N ARG A 423 -15.78 -20.62 29.46
CA ARG A 423 -15.02 -21.70 30.13
C ARG A 423 -14.08 -21.16 31.21
N LEU A 424 -13.43 -20.02 30.95
CA LEU A 424 -12.57 -19.36 31.93
C LEU A 424 -13.40 -18.74 33.07
N PHE A 425 -14.60 -18.21 32.78
CA PHE A 425 -15.54 -17.68 33.77
C PHE A 425 -16.09 -18.78 34.69
N TYR A 426 -16.42 -19.95 34.13
CA TYR A 426 -16.84 -21.12 34.90
C TYR A 426 -15.74 -21.62 35.85
N ARG A 427 -14.47 -21.59 35.39
CA ARG A 427 -13.32 -21.90 36.25
C ARG A 427 -13.07 -20.82 37.33
N ARG A 428 -13.24 -19.52 37.01
CA ARG A 428 -13.19 -18.39 37.97
C ARG A 428 -14.24 -18.54 39.07
N PHE A 429 -15.47 -18.88 38.72
CA PHE A 429 -16.56 -19.05 39.68
C PHE A 429 -16.31 -20.21 40.64
N ASN A 430 -15.81 -21.34 40.13
CA ASN A 430 -15.42 -22.47 40.98
C ASN A 430 -14.21 -22.15 41.86
N LEU A 431 -13.21 -21.40 41.36
CA LEU A 431 -12.09 -20.96 42.19
C LEU A 431 -12.53 -20.04 43.33
N HIS A 432 -13.42 -19.08 43.05
CA HIS A 432 -13.93 -18.14 44.05
C HIS A 432 -14.74 -18.86 45.14
N GLN A 433 -15.55 -19.87 44.77
CA GLN A 433 -16.26 -20.75 45.70
C GLN A 433 -15.30 -21.62 46.55
N ILE A 434 -14.22 -22.14 45.96
CA ILE A 434 -13.20 -22.92 46.66
C ILE A 434 -12.39 -22.03 47.64
N ILE A 435 -12.08 -20.79 47.24
CA ILE A 435 -11.38 -19.82 48.09
C ILE A 435 -12.28 -19.38 49.25
N LEU A 436 -13.54 -19.05 48.99
CA LEU A 436 -14.51 -18.68 50.03
C LEU A 436 -14.76 -19.82 51.01
N SER A 437 -14.91 -21.07 50.54
CA SER A 437 -15.08 -22.24 51.43
C SER A 437 -13.80 -22.56 52.22
N SER A 438 -12.61 -22.27 51.69
CA SER A 438 -11.34 -22.42 52.41
C SER A 438 -11.10 -21.29 53.43
N ILE A 439 -11.68 -20.10 53.24
CA ILE A 439 -11.58 -18.96 54.17
C ILE A 439 -12.63 -19.06 55.27
N CYS A 440 -13.85 -19.50 54.97
CA CYS A 440 -14.93 -19.66 55.96
C CYS A 440 -14.69 -20.83 56.93
N ASN A 441 -13.84 -21.80 56.60
CA ASN A 441 -13.43 -22.88 57.52
C ASN A 441 -12.31 -22.48 58.51
N LYS A 442 -12.04 -21.18 58.67
CA LYS A 442 -10.99 -20.63 59.55
C LYS A 442 -11.44 -19.47 60.44
N ASN A 443 -12.71 -19.44 60.83
CA ASN A 443 -13.19 -18.73 62.01
C ASN A 443 -13.90 -19.70 62.95
#